data_AF-A0A5C8NLQ8-F1
#
_entry.id   AF-A0A5C8NLQ8-F1
#
_cell.length_a   1.000
_cell.length_b   1.000
_cell.length_c   1.000
_cell.angle_alpha   90.00
_cell.angle_beta   90.00
_cell.angle_gamma   90.00
#
_symmetry.space_group_name_H-M   'P 1'
#
loop_
_entity.id
_entity.type
_entity.pdbx_description
1 polymer ?
#
loop_
_entity_poly.entity_id
_entity_poly.type
_entity_poly.pdbx_seq_one_letter_code
_entity_poly.pdbx_strand_id
1 'polypeptide(L)'
;MAKADTTRLVREIEETRLHLADTVDALVDRAHPKSIARRGLASVKGRFVDEQGSVRLETVVPVVAGAAAVVTAIVILRRLVR
;
A
#
# COMPACT_ATOMS: atom_id res chain seq x y z
N MET A 1 42.03 31.82 -10.69
CA MET A 1 41.78 30.54 -10.00
C MET A 1 40.34 30.41 -9.51
N ALA A 2 39.83 31.30 -8.64
CA ALA A 2 38.48 31.18 -8.04
C ALA A 2 37.30 30.87 -9.00
N LYS A 3 37.31 31.43 -10.22
CA LYS A 3 36.24 31.20 -11.22
C LYS A 3 36.21 29.77 -11.75
N ALA A 4 37.37 29.11 -11.87
CA ALA A 4 37.46 27.72 -12.32
C ALA A 4 36.92 26.76 -11.25
N ASP A 5 37.16 27.07 -9.96
CA ASP A 5 36.62 26.31 -8.84
C ASP A 5 35.09 26.45 -8.74
N THR A 6 34.56 27.65 -8.97
CA THR A 6 33.10 27.87 -9.07
C THR A 6 32.48 27.06 -10.21
N THR A 7 33.06 27.09 -11.42
CA THR A 7 32.56 26.31 -12.55
C THR A 7 32.59 24.80 -12.27
N ARG A 8 33.63 24.31 -11.58
CA ARG A 8 33.73 22.91 -11.18
C ARG A 8 32.62 22.52 -10.21
N LEU A 9 32.35 23.35 -9.21
CA LEU A 9 31.29 23.13 -8.22
C LEU A 9 29.90 23.10 -8.88
N VAL A 10 29.64 24.03 -9.80
CA VAL A 10 28.36 24.08 -10.53
C VAL A 10 28.14 22.79 -11.34
N ARG A 11 29.17 22.31 -12.04
CA ARG A 11 29.10 21.04 -12.79
C ARG A 11 28.79 19.86 -11.88
N GLU A 12 29.44 19.77 -10.72
CA GLU A 12 29.24 18.69 -9.76
C GLU A 12 27.84 18.71 -9.14
N ILE A 13 27.30 19.91 -8.88
CA ILE A 13 25.92 20.08 -8.42
C ILE A 13 24.94 19.58 -9.48
N GLU A 14 25.14 19.91 -10.75
CA GLU A 14 24.27 19.44 -11.83
C GLU A 14 24.36 17.93 -12.03
N GLU A 15 25.55 17.35 -11.97
CA GLU A 15 25.72 15.88 -11.99
C GLU A 15 24.99 15.21 -10.83
N THR A 16 25.10 15.78 -9.62
CA THR A 16 24.42 15.27 -8.43
C THR A 16 22.89 15.42 -8.52
N ARG A 17 22.39 16.51 -9.10
CA ARG A 17 20.95 16.73 -9.33
C ARG A 17 20.37 15.71 -10.29
N LEU A 18 21.08 15.40 -11.38
CA LEU A 18 20.66 14.37 -12.34
C LEU A 18 20.59 13.00 -11.68
N HIS A 19 21.59 12.65 -10.87
CA HIS A 19 21.59 11.39 -10.13
C HIS A 19 20.45 11.32 -9.09
N LEU A 20 20.16 12.44 -8.43
CA LEU A 20 19.06 12.51 -7.48
C LEU A 20 17.70 12.38 -8.17
N ALA A 21 17.50 13.00 -9.33
CA ALA A 21 16.26 12.88 -10.11
C ALA A 21 15.98 11.40 -10.46
N ASP A 22 16.98 10.69 -10.98
CA ASP A 22 16.88 9.26 -11.31
C ASP A 22 16.55 8.40 -10.07
N THR A 23 17.19 8.71 -8.95
CA THR A 23 16.94 8.02 -7.67
C THR A 23 15.53 8.30 -7.14
N VAL A 24 15.05 9.53 -7.27
CA VAL A 24 13.71 9.95 -6.84
C VAL A 24 12.65 9.26 -7.69
N ASP A 25 12.81 9.21 -9.00
CA ASP A 25 11.86 8.53 -9.90
C ASP A 25 11.77 7.03 -9.55
N ALA A 26 12.92 6.37 -9.36
CA ALA A 26 12.95 4.97 -8.91
C ALA A 26 12.27 4.77 -7.54
N LEU A 27 12.41 5.72 -6.62
CA LEU A 27 11.77 5.67 -5.31
C LEU A 27 10.26 5.90 -5.41
N VAL A 28 9.82 6.81 -6.27
CA VAL A 28 8.39 7.09 -6.54
C VAL A 28 7.71 5.84 -7.10
N ASP A 29 8.33 5.15 -8.05
CA ASP A 29 7.80 3.90 -8.60
C ASP A 29 7.72 2.78 -7.55
N ARG A 30 8.74 2.66 -6.70
CA ARG A 30 8.76 1.64 -5.64
C ARG A 30 7.78 1.95 -4.51
N ALA A 31 7.68 3.21 -4.12
CA ALA A 31 6.73 3.71 -3.12
C ALA A 31 5.34 3.94 -3.70
N HIS A 32 5.16 3.73 -5.01
CA HIS A 32 3.92 4.01 -5.71
C HIS A 32 2.76 3.34 -4.95
N PRO A 33 1.70 4.08 -4.60
CA PRO A 33 0.67 3.61 -3.69
C PRO A 33 0.01 2.31 -4.15
N LYS A 34 -0.07 2.09 -5.47
CA LYS A 34 -0.55 0.83 -6.06
C LYS A 34 0.31 -0.38 -5.67
N SER A 35 1.63 -0.23 -5.59
CA SER A 35 2.54 -1.32 -5.20
C SER A 35 2.40 -1.64 -3.71
N ILE A 36 2.24 -0.61 -2.86
CA ILE A 36 1.97 -0.74 -1.42
C ILE A 36 0.62 -1.43 -1.21
N ALA A 37 -0.43 -0.95 -1.87
CA ALA A 37 -1.77 -1.51 -1.78
C ALA A 37 -1.81 -2.98 -2.22
N ARG A 38 -1.10 -3.35 -3.30
CA ARG A 38 -1.00 -4.76 -3.75
C ARG A 38 -0.36 -5.66 -2.69
N ARG A 39 0.71 -5.21 -2.02
CA ARG A 39 1.34 -5.97 -0.93
C ARG A 39 0.41 -6.11 0.27
N GLY A 40 -0.26 -5.03 0.65
CA GLY A 40 -1.28 -5.05 1.71
C GLY A 40 -2.41 -6.03 1.40
N LEU A 41 -2.95 -5.98 0.17
CA LEU A 41 -4.02 -6.88 -0.25
C LEU A 41 -3.59 -8.34 -0.29
N ALA A 42 -2.37 -8.64 -0.75
CA ALA A 42 -1.82 -9.99 -0.73
C ALA A 42 -1.70 -10.54 0.70
N SER A 43 -1.23 -9.72 1.64
CA SER A 43 -1.13 -10.08 3.07
C SER A 43 -2.51 -10.33 3.69
N VAL A 44 -3.51 -9.49 3.36
CA VAL A 44 -4.89 -9.72 3.83
C VAL A 44 -5.45 -10.99 3.22
N LYS A 45 -5.29 -11.20 1.91
CA LYS A 45 -5.81 -12.38 1.20
C LYS A 45 -5.20 -13.67 1.73
N GLY A 46 -3.91 -13.69 2.05
CA GLY A 46 -3.23 -14.87 2.63
C GLY A 46 -3.77 -15.32 4.00
N ARG A 47 -4.48 -14.44 4.73
CA ARG A 47 -5.17 -14.83 5.97
C ARG A 47 -6.46 -15.61 5.73
N PHE A 48 -7.02 -15.52 4.54
CA PHE A 48 -8.31 -16.12 4.18
C PHE A 48 -8.22 -17.16 3.07
N VAL A 49 -7.10 -17.22 2.35
CA VAL A 49 -6.86 -18.14 1.23
C VAL A 49 -5.52 -18.83 1.45
N ASP A 50 -5.46 -20.13 1.19
CA ASP A 50 -4.24 -20.91 1.26
C ASP A 50 -3.37 -20.78 0.00
N GLU A 51 -2.22 -21.44 0.03
CA GLU A 51 -1.23 -21.46 -1.04
C GLU A 51 -1.73 -22.16 -2.32
N GLN A 52 -2.77 -23.00 -2.21
CA GLN A 52 -3.43 -23.70 -3.32
C GLN A 52 -4.64 -22.92 -3.88
N GLY A 53 -4.96 -21.75 -3.31
CA GLY A 53 -6.10 -20.92 -3.70
C GLY A 53 -7.42 -21.32 -3.05
N SER A 54 -7.42 -22.28 -2.12
CA SER A 54 -8.59 -22.71 -1.37
C SER A 54 -8.87 -21.76 -0.19
N VAL A 55 -10.15 -21.60 0.13
CA VAL A 55 -10.58 -20.67 1.19
C VAL A 55 -10.35 -21.33 2.55
N ARG A 56 -9.65 -20.63 3.44
CA ARG A 56 -9.45 -21.02 4.84
C ARG A 56 -10.77 -20.87 5.60
N LEU A 57 -11.56 -21.95 5.65
CA LEU A 57 -12.85 -21.94 6.34
C LEU A 57 -12.72 -21.59 7.83
N GLU A 58 -11.62 -22.01 8.46
CA GLU A 58 -11.29 -21.69 9.86
C GLU A 58 -11.27 -20.18 10.17
N THR A 59 -10.79 -19.34 9.24
CA THR A 59 -10.72 -17.88 9.43
C THR A 59 -11.90 -17.15 8.80
N VAL A 60 -12.45 -17.65 7.70
CA VAL A 60 -13.57 -17.00 6.99
C VAL A 60 -14.89 -17.17 7.74
N VAL A 61 -15.20 -18.36 8.24
CA VAL A 61 -16.47 -18.65 8.91
C VAL A 61 -16.76 -17.68 10.07
N PRO A 62 -15.87 -17.46 11.05
CA PRO A 62 -16.15 -16.56 12.16
C PRO A 62 -16.32 -15.09 11.72
N VAL A 63 -15.56 -14.64 10.72
CA VAL A 63 -15.67 -13.26 10.19
C VAL A 63 -17.01 -13.04 9.51
N VAL A 64 -17.43 -13.99 8.65
CA VAL A 64 -18.72 -13.93 7.96
C VAL A 64 -19.87 -13.98 8.96
N ALA A 65 -19.80 -14.88 9.95
CA ALA A 65 -20.81 -14.98 11.00
C ALA A 65 -20.93 -13.68 11.81
N GLY A 66 -19.80 -13.08 12.20
CA GLY A 66 -19.77 -11.79 12.90
C GLY A 66 -20.37 -10.65 12.08
N ALA A 67 -20.00 -10.54 10.80
CA ALA A 67 -20.55 -9.52 9.90
C ALA A 67 -22.06 -9.69 9.72
N ALA A 68 -22.54 -10.93 9.52
CA ALA A 68 -23.96 -11.23 9.41
C ALA A 68 -24.73 -10.85 10.68
N ALA A 69 -24.17 -11.14 11.86
CA ALA A 69 -24.78 -10.77 13.14
C ALA A 69 -24.90 -9.25 13.30
N VAL A 70 -23.86 -8.49 12.95
CA VAL A 70 -23.88 -7.01 13.00
C VAL A 70 -24.93 -6.45 12.05
N VAL A 71 -24.97 -6.92 10.81
CA VAL A 71 -25.97 -6.48 9.83
C VAL A 71 -27.39 -6.78 10.33
N THR A 72 -27.61 -7.98 10.88
CA THR A 72 -28.90 -8.38 11.43
C THR A 72 -29.31 -7.46 12.58
N ALA A 73 -28.40 -7.15 13.51
CA ALA A 73 -28.66 -6.24 14.62
C ALA A 73 -29.02 -4.82 14.13
N ILE A 74 -28.29 -4.30 13.13
CA ILE A 74 -28.57 -2.99 12.53
C ILE A 74 -29.97 -2.97 11.87
N VAL A 75 -30.33 -4.03 11.16
CA VAL A 75 -31.64 -4.15 10.50
C VAL A 75 -32.77 -4.20 11.53
N ILE A 76 -32.62 -4.98 12.60
CA ILE A 76 -33.59 -5.04 13.70
C ILE A 76 -33.74 -3.66 14.34
N LEU A 77 -32.63 -2.99 14.66
CA LEU A 77 -32.67 -1.64 15.24
C LEU A 77 -33.38 -0.64 14.31
N ARG A 78 -33.05 -0.66 13.02
CA ARG A 78 -33.73 0.18 12.00
C ARG A 78 -35.22 -0.09 11.92
N ARG A 79 -35.65 -1.34 12.12
CA ARG A 79 -37.06 -1.73 12.11
C ARG A 79 -37.80 -1.30 13.38
N LEU A 80 -37.10 -1.12 14.50
CA LEU A 80 -37.70 -0.68 15.76
C LEU A 80 -37.78 0.85 15.87
N VAL A 81 -36.88 1.57 15.21
CA VAL A 81 -36.81 3.05 15.22
C VAL A 81 -37.66 3.69 14.12
N ARG A 82 -38.03 2.94 13.08
CA ARG A 82 -39.05 3.35 12.09
C ARG A 82 -40.42 2.84 12.49
#